data_AF-A0A942DK69-F1
#
_entry.id   AF-A0A942DK69-F1
#
_cell.length_a   1.000
_cell.length_b   1.000
_cell.length_c   1.000
_cell.angle_alpha   90.00
_cell.angle_beta   90.00
_cell.angle_gamma   90.00
#
_symmetry.space_group_name_H-M   'P 1'
#
loop_
_entity.id
_entity.type
_entity.pdbx_description
1 polymer ?
#
loop_
_entity_poly.entity_id
_entity_poly.type
_entity_poly.pdbx_seq_one_letter_code
_entity_poly.pdbx_strand_id
1 'polypeptide(L)'
;MTTINHLFQLLRDRSQPTRYQFLNDDRGTVSFLPDGTRIVTDENERMVQVEYGTGAKVVRHQDYVMVQAVEGSFWFGNSQGQWYQFD
;
A
#
# COMPACT_ATOMS: atom_id res chain seq x y z
N MET A 1 -4.14 18.71 -17.60
CA MET A 1 -4.39 17.26 -17.71
C MET A 1 -3.07 16.58 -18.03
N THR A 2 -2.23 16.31 -17.02
CA THR A 2 -0.87 15.80 -17.25
C THR A 2 -0.37 15.01 -16.03
N THR A 3 -1.10 13.98 -15.60
CA THR A 3 -0.68 13.20 -14.41
C THR A 3 -0.63 11.69 -14.65
N ILE A 4 -1.25 11.20 -15.73
CA ILE A 4 -1.31 9.76 -16.00
C ILE A 4 -0.04 9.26 -16.73
N ASN A 5 0.60 10.09 -17.55
CA ASN A 5 1.71 9.64 -18.41
C ASN A 5 3.05 9.45 -17.68
N HIS A 6 3.24 10.01 -16.48
CA HIS A 6 4.46 9.77 -15.71
C HIS A 6 4.43 8.44 -14.93
N LEU A 7 3.26 7.85 -14.74
CA LEU A 7 3.10 6.56 -14.05
C LEU A 7 3.50 5.36 -14.92
N PHE A 8 3.47 5.49 -16.25
CA PHE A 8 3.69 4.38 -17.18
C PHE A 8 5.15 4.16 -17.60
N GLN A 9 6.05 5.14 -17.41
CA GLN A 9 7.42 5.04 -17.95
C GLN A 9 8.42 4.24 -17.09
N LEU A 10 8.06 3.83 -15.87
CA LEU A 10 8.93 3.03 -15.00
C LEU A 10 8.73 1.50 -15.14
N LEU A 11 7.88 1.05 -16.06
CA LEU A 11 7.48 -0.36 -16.21
C LEU A 11 8.34 -1.17 -17.21
N ARG A 12 9.55 -0.71 -17.55
CA ARG A 12 10.35 -1.30 -18.65
C ARG A 12 11.71 -1.85 -18.28
N ASP A 13 12.00 -2.15 -17.01
CA ASP A 13 13.22 -2.88 -16.67
C ASP A 13 12.93 -4.31 -16.19
N ARG A 14 13.51 -5.26 -16.92
CA ARG A 14 13.22 -6.70 -16.89
C ARG A 14 14.10 -7.44 -15.88
N SER A 15 14.02 -7.06 -14.61
CA SER A 15 14.50 -7.88 -13.49
C SER A 15 13.50 -7.80 -12.35
N GLN A 16 12.42 -8.59 -12.47
CA GLN A 16 11.28 -8.73 -11.55
C GLN A 16 11.13 -7.57 -10.54
N PRO A 17 10.56 -6.42 -10.95
CA PRO A 17 10.13 -5.43 -9.98
C PRO A 17 9.03 -6.07 -9.15
N THR A 18 9.25 -6.22 -7.83
CA THR A 18 8.19 -6.59 -6.88
C THR A 18 7.04 -5.63 -7.14
N ARG A 19 5.95 -6.14 -7.71
CA ARG A 19 5.07 -5.44 -8.66
C ARG A 19 4.44 -4.14 -8.12
N TYR A 20 4.52 -3.91 -6.81
CA TYR A 20 4.08 -2.69 -6.12
C TYR A 20 5.03 -2.34 -4.95
N GLN A 21 6.16 -1.72 -5.26
CA GLN A 21 7.17 -1.29 -4.26
C GLN A 21 6.64 -0.24 -3.26
N PHE A 22 5.46 0.33 -3.53
CA PHE A 22 4.80 1.37 -2.73
C PHE A 22 4.19 0.90 -1.42
N LEU A 23 4.13 -0.41 -1.18
CA LEU A 23 3.46 -0.89 0.03
C LEU A 23 4.35 -0.78 1.28
N ASN A 24 5.66 -0.58 1.17
CA ASN A 24 6.50 -0.35 2.34
C ASN A 24 6.66 1.15 2.56
N ASP A 25 5.78 1.76 3.36
CA ASP A 25 6.05 3.08 3.91
C ASP A 25 6.61 2.91 5.33
N ASP A 26 7.94 2.81 5.42
CA ASP A 26 8.65 2.74 6.69
C ASP A 26 8.85 4.13 7.32
N ARG A 27 8.24 5.19 6.77
CA ARG A 27 8.32 6.54 7.31
C ARG A 27 7.24 6.71 8.38
N GLY A 28 7.54 6.22 9.58
CA GLY A 28 6.64 6.40 10.71
C GLY A 28 7.10 5.71 11.98
N THR A 29 6.34 5.92 13.05
CA THR A 29 6.48 5.16 14.29
C THR A 29 5.88 3.79 14.08
N VAL A 30 6.69 2.75 14.33
CA VAL A 30 6.30 1.35 14.18
C VAL A 30 5.89 0.78 15.54
N SER A 31 4.77 0.07 15.58
CA SER A 31 4.33 -0.71 16.74
C SER A 31 3.92 -2.12 16.31
N PHE A 32 4.05 -3.07 17.23
CA PHE A 32 3.72 -4.47 17.00
C PHE A 32 2.68 -4.92 18.02
N LEU A 33 1.64 -5.61 17.54
CA LEU A 33 0.63 -6.24 18.36
C LEU A 33 0.99 -7.72 18.62
N PRO A 34 0.45 -8.35 19.68
CA PRO A 34 0.75 -9.74 20.01
C PRO A 34 0.36 -10.77 18.94
N ASP A 35 -0.57 -10.43 18.04
CA ASP A 35 -1.00 -11.27 16.93
C ASP A 35 -0.04 -11.22 15.72
N GLY A 36 1.07 -10.48 15.84
CA GLY A 36 2.04 -10.26 14.76
C GLY A 36 1.70 -9.09 13.85
N THR A 37 0.61 -8.37 14.10
CA THR A 37 0.25 -7.19 13.33
C THR A 37 1.25 -6.06 13.57
N ARG A 38 1.80 -5.51 12.50
CA ARG A 38 2.66 -4.33 12.48
C ARG A 38 1.86 -3.11 12.04
N ILE A 39 1.83 -2.07 12.87
CA ILE A 39 1.17 -0.80 12.59
C ILE A 39 2.25 0.28 12.41
N VAL A 40 2.12 1.08 11.35
CA VAL A 40 2.94 2.28 11.11
C VAL A 40 2.06 3.52 11.20
N THR A 41 2.53 4.51 11.96
CA THR A 41 1.85 5.80 12.15
C THR A 41 2.73 6.96 11.72
N ASP A 42 2.12 8.02 11.18
CA ASP A 42 2.82 9.26 10.85
C ASP A 42 3.12 10.11 12.09
N GLU A 43 3.75 11.26 11.89
CA GLU A 43 4.08 12.23 12.96
C GLU A 43 2.87 12.78 13.72
N ASN A 44 1.67 12.65 13.16
CA ASN A 44 0.40 13.07 13.76
C ASN A 44 -0.37 11.88 14.35
N GLU A 45 0.31 10.75 14.58
CA GLU A 45 -0.24 9.49 15.09
C GLU A 45 -1.34 8.89 14.19
N ARG A 46 -1.37 9.26 12.90
CA ARG A 46 -2.34 8.70 11.95
C ARG A 46 -1.80 7.41 11.39
N MET A 47 -2.65 6.40 11.33
CA MET A 47 -2.32 5.10 10.75
C MET A 47 -2.12 5.24 9.23
N VAL A 48 -0.90 4.98 8.77
CA VAL A 48 -0.52 5.03 7.34
C VAL A 48 -0.33 3.64 6.76
N GLN A 49 0.03 2.65 7.58
CA GLN A 49 0.15 1.27 7.14
C GLN A 49 -0.22 0.29 8.26
N VAL A 50 -0.87 -0.79 7.87
CA VAL A 50 -1.09 -1.98 8.69
C VAL A 50 -0.66 -3.19 7.89
N GLU A 51 0.22 -4.00 8.47
CA GLU A 51 0.54 -5.34 8.00
C GLU A 51 0.04 -6.31 9.05
N TYR A 52 -1.04 -7.01 8.73
CA TYR A 52 -1.68 -7.96 9.63
C TYR A 52 -0.79 -9.19 9.79
N GLY A 53 -0.81 -9.82 10.96
CA GLY A 53 -0.09 -11.08 11.20
C GLY A 53 -0.49 -12.22 10.25
N THR A 54 -1.66 -12.12 9.61
CA THR A 54 -2.12 -13.03 8.55
C THR A 54 -1.45 -12.81 7.19
N GLY A 55 -0.67 -11.74 7.03
CA GLY A 55 0.04 -11.37 5.79
C GLY A 55 -0.69 -10.37 4.90
N ALA A 56 -1.94 -10.00 5.22
CA ALA A 56 -2.64 -8.95 4.51
C ALA A 56 -2.03 -7.59 4.84
N LYS A 57 -2.04 -6.68 3.88
CA LYS A 57 -1.42 -5.38 4.04
C LYS A 57 -2.31 -4.28 3.51
N VAL A 58 -2.44 -3.22 4.30
CA VAL A 58 -3.22 -2.03 3.97
C VAL A 58 -2.31 -0.83 4.10
N VAL A 59 -2.25 0.00 3.06
CA VAL A 59 -1.52 1.26 3.07
C VAL A 59 -2.48 2.37 2.71
N ARG A 60 -2.50 3.40 3.54
CA ARG A 60 -3.33 4.58 3.38
C ARG A 60 -2.46 5.73 2.90
N HIS A 61 -2.88 6.30 1.79
CA HIS A 61 -2.44 7.60 1.33
C HIS A 61 -3.55 8.62 1.55
N GLN A 62 -3.24 9.90 1.30
CA GLN A 62 -4.19 10.99 1.50
C GLN A 62 -5.48 10.81 0.69
N ASP A 63 -5.35 10.35 -0.56
CA ASP A 63 -6.46 10.30 -1.53
C ASP A 63 -6.91 8.88 -1.90
N TYR A 64 -6.17 7.86 -1.45
CA TYR A 64 -6.44 6.48 -1.80
C TYR A 64 -5.91 5.49 -0.76
N VAL A 65 -6.42 4.26 -0.84
CA VAL A 65 -5.98 3.12 -0.05
C VAL A 65 -5.53 2.01 -1.01
N MET A 66 -4.42 1.37 -0.69
CA MET A 66 -4.01 0.13 -1.34
C MET A 66 -4.11 -1.03 -0.38
N VAL A 67 -4.55 -2.18 -0.88
CA VAL A 67 -4.58 -3.43 -0.14
C VAL A 67 -3.84 -4.49 -0.94
N GLN A 68 -2.93 -5.20 -0.29
CA GLN A 68 -2.42 -6.48 -0.75
C GLN A 68 -3.05 -7.56 0.11
N ALA A 69 -3.83 -8.42 -0.54
CA ALA A 69 -4.44 -9.56 0.12
C ALA A 69 -3.42 -10.70 0.26
N VAL A 70 -3.71 -11.63 1.17
CA VAL A 70 -2.79 -12.75 1.50
C VAL A 70 -2.52 -13.63 0.27
N GLU A 71 -3.53 -13.80 -0.58
CA GLU A 71 -3.44 -14.57 -1.82
C GLU A 71 -2.66 -13.85 -2.94
N GLY A 72 -2.17 -12.64 -2.69
CA GLY A 72 -1.39 -11.84 -3.65
C GLY A 72 -2.22 -10.96 -4.57
N SER A 73 -3.54 -10.93 -4.44
CA SER A 73 -4.40 -9.95 -5.12
C SER A 73 -4.14 -8.55 -4.59
N PHE A 74 -4.20 -7.55 -5.46
CA PHE A 74 -4.08 -6.16 -5.05
C PHE A 74 -5.34 -5.37 -5.37
N TRP A 75 -5.66 -4.42 -4.48
CA TRP A 75 -6.83 -3.58 -4.57
C TRP A 75 -6.46 -2.12 -4.34
N PHE A 76 -7.16 -1.23 -5.03
CA PHE A 76 -7.06 0.22 -4.89
C PHE A 76 -8.44 0.77 -4.60
N GLY A 77 -8.57 1.56 -3.53
CA GLY A 77 -9.77 2.29 -3.16
C GLY A 77 -9.54 3.79 -3.25
N ASN A 78 -10.41 4.53 -3.95
CA ASN A 78 -10.31 5.99 -4.01
C ASN A 78 -11.13 6.69 -2.91
N SER A 79 -10.97 8.01 -2.78
CA SER A 79 -11.70 8.85 -1.82
C SER A 79 -13.22 8.90 -2.03
N GLN A 80 -13.72 8.42 -3.18
CA GLN A 80 -15.15 8.28 -3.48
C GLN A 80 -15.72 6.91 -3.03
N GLY A 81 -14.88 6.05 -2.45
CA GLY A 81 -15.27 4.71 -2.01
C GLY A 81 -15.36 3.69 -3.15
N GLN A 82 -14.84 4.00 -4.34
CA GLN A 82 -14.79 3.06 -5.46
C GLN A 82 -13.55 2.18 -5.34
N TRP A 83 -13.72 0.88 -5.62
CA TRP A 83 -12.67 -0.12 -5.48
C TRP A 83 -12.36 -0.80 -6.82
N TYR A 84 -11.07 -1.00 -7.05
CA TYR A 84 -10.52 -1.56 -8.28
C TYR A 84 -9.50 -2.63 -7.93
N GLN A 85 -9.72 -3.85 -8.43
CA GLN A 85 -8.75 -4.93 -8.33
C GLN A 85 -7.73 -4.81 -9.48
N PHE A 86 -6.47 -5.12 -9.22
CA PHE A 86 -5.44 -5.22 -10.24
C PHE A 86 -4.61 -6.49 -10.05
N ASP A 87 -4.22 -7.09 -11.20
CA ASP A 87 -3.46 -8.34 -11.27
C ASP A 87 -1.94 -8.13 -11.34
#